data_AF-M3A4H7-F1
#
_entry.id   AF-M3A4H7-F1
#
_cell.length_a   1.000
_cell.length_b   1.000
_cell.length_c   1.000
_cell.angle_alpha   90.00
_cell.angle_beta   90.00
_cell.angle_gamma   90.00
#
_symmetry.space_group_name_H-M   'P 1'
#
loop_
_entity.id
_entity.type
_entity.pdbx_description
1 polymer ?
#
loop_
_entity_poly.entity_id
_entity_poly.type
_entity_poly.pdbx_seq_one_letter_code
_entity_poly.pdbx_strand_id
1 'polypeptide(L)'
;MALYSPVHVLDHYYLAITLLVTVAYQLIGFAVAFTLKFDKLTDFMGGTNFVWLAILTLSMSGTTHARQIVTSILIMLWGARLSAFLLFRILNTGTDTRFDDKRDKFFPFLGFCLSDDIQKYRFKQGPGKEPGAVCDVGFFNWSRHPNYFGEIMVQVSIYIIAVTPASYGTVPSGSGAYAALYASCVGFIFLTTLLMFVSGLTLQERPGAKKRYEKGNGWHAYEKYLQETSILIPMPPAIWKRLPTIVKRTVGLEFPIYVFDPAKHADPDAVKQNRAEQGRSESDADGNRPSSEPLTQ
;
A
#
# COMPACT_ATOMS: atom_id res chain seq x y z
N MET A 1 -14.15 37.31 12.56
CA MET A 1 -14.01 38.56 11.79
C MET A 1 -13.58 38.15 10.38
N ALA A 2 -14.51 38.13 9.41
CA ALA A 2 -14.17 37.84 8.02
C ALA A 2 -13.50 39.10 7.42
N LEU A 3 -12.31 38.96 6.83
CA LEU A 3 -11.56 40.08 6.26
C LEU A 3 -11.98 40.39 4.81
N TYR A 4 -12.70 39.48 4.14
CA TYR A 4 -13.21 39.65 2.77
C TYR A 4 -14.50 38.84 2.57
N SER A 5 -15.36 39.29 1.65
CA SER A 5 -16.57 38.56 1.26
C SER A 5 -16.22 37.27 0.52
N PRO A 6 -16.84 36.13 0.83
CA PRO A 6 -16.60 34.87 0.12
C PRO A 6 -16.99 35.01 -1.35
N VAL A 7 -16.10 34.62 -2.26
CA VAL A 7 -16.33 34.72 -3.71
C VAL A 7 -17.01 33.44 -4.17
N HIS A 8 -18.33 33.45 -4.34
CA HIS A 8 -19.07 32.27 -4.81
C HIS A 8 -18.84 32.04 -6.31
N VAL A 9 -18.33 30.86 -6.67
CA VAL A 9 -18.09 30.46 -8.07
C VAL A 9 -18.74 29.10 -8.27
N LEU A 10 -19.77 29.05 -9.15
CA LEU A 10 -20.55 27.87 -9.56
C LEU A 10 -21.39 27.20 -8.44
N ASP A 11 -20.87 27.06 -7.23
CA ASP A 11 -21.57 26.51 -6.07
C ASP A 11 -21.07 27.11 -4.74
N HIS A 12 -21.87 26.98 -3.68
CA HIS A 12 -21.55 27.52 -2.36
C HIS A 12 -20.46 26.74 -1.61
N TYR A 13 -20.09 25.54 -2.08
CA TYR A 13 -19.14 24.63 -1.43
C TYR A 13 -17.79 24.52 -2.17
N TYR A 14 -17.62 25.27 -3.26
CA TYR A 14 -16.46 25.23 -4.15
C TYR A 14 -16.18 23.85 -4.78
N LEU A 15 -17.17 22.94 -4.79
CA LEU A 15 -16.99 21.58 -5.30
C LEU A 15 -16.87 21.55 -6.83
N ALA A 16 -17.69 22.33 -7.53
CA ALA A 16 -17.68 22.37 -8.98
C ALA A 16 -16.40 23.03 -9.51
N ILE A 17 -15.96 24.13 -8.89
CA ILE A 17 -14.72 24.80 -9.31
C ILE A 17 -13.48 23.95 -9.04
N THR A 18 -13.41 23.27 -7.89
CA THR A 18 -12.27 22.39 -7.57
C THR A 18 -12.22 21.15 -8.46
N LEU A 19 -13.39 20.60 -8.83
CA LEU A 19 -13.48 19.53 -9.83
C LEU A 19 -12.99 19.98 -11.20
N LEU A 20 -13.44 21.14 -11.69
CA LEU A 20 -13.03 21.68 -13.00
C LEU A 20 -11.52 21.95 -13.04
N VAL A 21 -10.98 22.59 -12.00
CA VAL A 21 -9.54 22.84 -11.90
C VAL A 21 -8.77 21.52 -11.89
N THR A 22 -9.22 20.52 -11.14
CA THR A 22 -8.59 19.19 -11.10
C THR A 22 -8.58 18.54 -12.47
N VAL A 23 -9.73 18.49 -13.15
CA VAL A 23 -9.83 17.87 -14.48
C VAL A 23 -8.95 18.60 -15.48
N ALA A 24 -9.00 19.93 -15.52
CA ALA A 24 -8.17 20.72 -16.42
C ALA A 24 -6.67 20.51 -16.16
N TYR A 25 -6.25 20.53 -14.89
CA TYR A 25 -4.85 20.34 -14.50
C TYR A 25 -4.34 18.94 -14.87
N GLN A 26 -5.15 17.91 -14.64
CA GLN A 26 -4.80 16.53 -15.00
C GLN A 26 -4.75 16.32 -16.52
N LEU A 27 -5.66 16.95 -17.28
CA LEU A 27 -5.62 16.91 -18.75
C LEU A 27 -4.39 17.60 -19.33
N ILE A 28 -3.96 18.73 -18.73
CA ILE A 28 -2.69 19.37 -19.10
C ILE A 28 -1.53 18.43 -18.83
N GLY A 29 -1.49 17.81 -17.64
CA GLY A 29 -0.45 16.86 -17.30
C GLY A 29 -0.40 15.64 -18.21
N PHE A 30 -1.57 15.13 -18.60
CA PHE A 30 -1.70 14.07 -19.59
C PHE A 30 -1.19 14.49 -20.96
N ALA A 31 -1.57 15.69 -21.44
CA ALA A 31 -1.12 16.20 -22.74
C ALA A 31 0.42 16.36 -22.79
N VAL A 32 1.02 16.86 -21.70
CA VAL A 32 2.49 17.00 -21.58
C VAL A 32 3.16 15.63 -21.51
N ALA A 33 2.64 14.70 -20.71
CA ALA A 33 3.16 13.34 -20.62
C ALA A 33 3.09 12.59 -21.95
N PHE A 34 1.97 12.74 -22.69
CA PHE A 34 1.79 12.15 -24.01
C PHE A 34 2.76 12.73 -25.05
N THR A 35 2.98 14.05 -25.03
CA THR A 35 3.89 14.73 -25.96
C THR A 35 5.36 14.39 -25.67
N LEU A 36 5.74 14.32 -24.40
CA LEU A 36 7.12 14.08 -23.95
C LEU A 36 7.44 12.59 -23.71
N LYS A 37 6.47 11.69 -23.91
CA LYS A 37 6.54 10.25 -23.57
C LYS A 37 7.09 10.00 -22.16
N PHE A 38 6.63 10.81 -21.21
CA PHE A 38 7.15 10.83 -19.85
C PHE A 38 6.06 10.50 -18.84
N ASP A 39 5.68 9.22 -18.80
CA ASP A 39 4.50 8.72 -18.07
C ASP A 39 4.52 9.06 -16.58
N LYS A 40 5.72 9.18 -16.00
CA LYS A 40 5.90 9.48 -14.57
C LYS A 40 5.56 10.92 -14.18
N LEU A 41 5.45 11.85 -15.13
CA LEU A 41 5.07 13.25 -14.84
C LEU A 41 3.64 13.36 -14.29
N THR A 42 2.76 12.46 -14.73
CA THR A 42 1.35 12.46 -14.31
C THR A 42 1.21 12.17 -12.81
N ASP A 43 2.02 11.26 -12.26
CA ASP A 43 2.10 10.99 -10.82
C ASP A 43 2.51 12.24 -10.01
N PHE A 44 3.47 13.03 -10.53
CA PHE A 44 3.91 14.27 -9.89
C PHE A 44 2.82 15.34 -9.88
N MET A 45 2.12 15.49 -11.02
CA MET A 45 1.02 16.43 -11.17
C MET A 45 -0.18 16.07 -10.29
N GLY A 46 -0.43 14.77 -10.08
CA GLY A 46 -1.41 14.33 -9.08
C GLY A 46 -1.10 14.85 -7.67
N GLY A 47 0.17 14.83 -7.25
CA GLY A 47 0.57 15.34 -5.94
C GLY A 47 0.49 16.87 -5.82
N THR A 48 0.85 17.62 -6.87
CA THR A 48 0.84 19.09 -6.85
C THR A 48 -0.59 19.65 -6.95
N ASN A 49 -1.53 18.87 -7.50
CA ASN A 49 -2.94 19.23 -7.55
C ASN A 49 -3.50 19.53 -6.14
N PHE A 50 -3.14 18.73 -5.12
CA PHE A 50 -3.59 18.97 -3.75
C PHE A 50 -3.11 20.31 -3.18
N VAL A 51 -1.90 20.74 -3.56
CA VAL A 51 -1.34 22.05 -3.15
C VAL A 51 -2.14 23.18 -3.81
N TRP A 52 -2.40 23.09 -5.11
CA TRP A 52 -3.17 24.11 -5.83
C TRP A 52 -4.60 24.23 -5.33
N LEU A 53 -5.29 23.12 -5.08
CA LEU A 53 -6.64 23.13 -4.52
C LEU A 53 -6.67 23.74 -3.11
N ALA A 54 -5.67 23.46 -2.28
CA ALA A 54 -5.57 24.05 -0.94
C ALA A 54 -5.38 25.57 -0.99
N ILE A 55 -4.56 26.09 -1.91
CA ILE A 55 -4.37 27.53 -2.13
C ILE A 55 -5.68 28.17 -2.63
N LEU A 56 -6.31 27.57 -3.63
CA LEU A 56 -7.54 28.08 -4.25
C LEU A 56 -8.68 28.19 -3.23
N THR A 57 -8.96 27.10 -2.51
CA THR A 57 -10.04 27.05 -1.51
C THR A 57 -9.78 27.97 -0.33
N LEU A 58 -8.53 28.10 0.13
CA LEU A 58 -8.16 29.03 1.19
C LEU A 58 -8.34 30.50 0.75
N SER A 59 -7.99 30.81 -0.50
CA SER A 59 -8.11 32.16 -1.06
C SER A 59 -9.56 32.58 -1.27
N MET A 60 -10.44 31.63 -1.64
CA MET A 60 -11.84 31.91 -1.98
C MET A 60 -12.80 31.87 -0.78
N SER A 61 -12.46 31.13 0.29
CA SER A 61 -13.35 30.90 1.44
C SER A 61 -13.73 32.17 2.21
N GLY A 62 -12.94 33.24 2.16
CA GLY A 62 -13.21 34.53 2.86
C GLY A 62 -13.21 34.45 4.40
N THR A 63 -13.17 33.24 4.97
CA THR A 63 -13.12 32.97 6.41
C THR A 63 -11.75 32.40 6.80
N THR A 64 -11.18 32.94 7.87
CA THR A 64 -9.85 32.58 8.38
C THR A 64 -9.97 31.87 9.72
N HIS A 65 -10.69 30.76 9.76
CA HIS A 65 -10.69 29.91 10.95
C HIS A 65 -9.33 29.22 11.09
N ALA A 66 -8.77 29.21 12.31
CA ALA A 66 -7.44 28.62 12.57
C ALA A 66 -7.33 27.16 12.09
N ARG A 67 -8.41 26.38 12.23
CA ARG A 67 -8.46 24.98 11.76
C ARG A 67 -8.30 24.86 10.24
N GLN A 68 -8.92 25.76 9.48
CA GLN A 68 -8.84 25.78 8.02
C GLN A 68 -7.42 26.13 7.57
N ILE A 69 -6.81 27.16 8.16
CA ILE A 69 -5.44 27.57 7.85
C ILE A 69 -4.45 26.43 8.16
N VAL A 70 -4.54 25.84 9.36
CA VAL A 70 -3.67 24.72 9.75
C VAL A 70 -3.84 23.53 8.81
N THR A 71 -5.09 23.17 8.47
CA THR A 71 -5.35 22.03 7.57
C THR A 71 -4.82 22.29 6.16
N SER A 72 -5.03 23.49 5.61
CA SER A 72 -4.47 23.88 4.31
C SER A 72 -2.95 23.83 4.31
N ILE A 73 -2.29 24.33 5.37
CA ILE A 73 -0.82 24.27 5.49
C ILE A 73 -0.33 22.82 5.54
N LEU A 74 -0.97 21.96 6.32
CA LEU A 74 -0.59 20.55 6.42
C LEU A 74 -0.77 19.82 5.08
N ILE A 75 -1.85 20.08 4.35
CA ILE A 75 -2.08 19.51 3.01
C ILE A 75 -1.03 20.03 2.02
N MET A 76 -0.70 21.32 2.05
CA MET A 76 0.34 21.89 1.18
C MET A 76 1.71 21.28 1.48
N LEU A 77 2.09 21.15 2.74
CA LEU A 77 3.36 20.53 3.16
C LEU A 77 3.41 19.06 2.77
N TRP A 78 2.32 18.31 2.98
CA TRP A 78 2.24 16.90 2.61
C TRP A 78 2.29 16.69 1.09
N GLY A 79 1.50 17.47 0.34
CA GLY A 79 1.46 17.44 -1.12
C GLY A 79 2.82 17.81 -1.72
N ALA A 80 3.43 18.90 -1.24
CA ALA A 80 4.77 19.29 -1.65
C ALA A 80 5.81 18.21 -1.34
N ARG A 81 5.75 17.58 -0.16
CA ARG A 81 6.65 16.47 0.21
C ARG A 81 6.47 15.26 -0.70
N LEU A 82 5.23 14.84 -0.98
CA LEU A 82 4.94 13.70 -1.85
C LEU A 82 5.37 13.99 -3.30
N SER A 83 5.02 15.15 -3.84
CA SER A 83 5.43 15.59 -5.17
C SER A 83 6.94 15.71 -5.29
N ALA A 84 7.64 16.30 -4.31
CA ALA A 84 9.10 16.38 -4.34
C ALA A 84 9.75 14.99 -4.32
N PHE A 85 9.23 14.04 -3.54
CA PHE A 85 9.71 12.66 -3.54
C PHE A 85 9.49 11.96 -4.89
N LEU A 86 8.33 12.15 -5.51
CA LEU A 86 8.03 11.59 -6.83
C LEU A 86 8.92 12.23 -7.91
N LEU A 87 9.09 13.54 -7.90
CA LEU A 87 9.98 14.27 -8.81
C LEU A 87 11.44 13.82 -8.64
N PHE A 88 11.91 13.66 -7.41
CA PHE A 88 13.23 13.11 -7.11
C PHE A 88 13.37 11.69 -7.66
N ARG A 89 12.37 10.82 -7.48
CA ARG A 89 12.36 9.46 -8.03
C ARG A 89 12.43 9.48 -9.56
N ILE A 90 11.73 10.43 -10.18
CA ILE A 90 11.68 10.59 -11.62
C ILE A 90 13.04 11.01 -12.20
N LEU A 91 13.68 12.01 -11.59
CA LEU A 91 14.98 12.53 -12.01
C LEU A 91 16.12 11.53 -11.77
N ASN A 92 16.02 10.72 -10.71
CA ASN A 92 17.03 9.72 -10.36
C ASN A 92 16.75 8.32 -10.92
N THR A 93 15.68 8.11 -11.70
CA THR A 93 15.51 6.84 -12.43
C THR A 93 16.39 6.86 -13.69
N GLY A 94 17.70 6.74 -13.47
CA GLY A 94 18.73 6.58 -14.49
C GLY A 94 19.92 5.74 -14.02
N THR A 95 20.08 5.53 -12.70
CA THR A 95 21.09 4.61 -12.15
C THR A 95 20.63 4.15 -10.76
N ASP A 96 20.37 2.85 -10.64
CA ASP A 96 20.05 2.21 -9.37
C ASP A 96 21.35 1.78 -8.68
N THR A 97 21.74 2.52 -7.63
CA THR A 97 22.67 2.03 -6.61
C THR A 97 22.09 2.31 -5.23
N ARG A 98 21.03 1.57 -4.90
CA ARG A 98 20.79 0.95 -3.58
C ARG A 98 21.59 1.58 -2.42
N PHE A 99 21.07 2.67 -1.85
CA PHE A 99 21.23 3.05 -0.44
C PHE A 99 22.65 3.07 0.16
N ASP A 100 23.61 3.71 -0.50
CA ASP A 100 24.88 4.00 0.18
C ASP A 100 24.74 5.21 1.11
N ASP A 101 24.49 4.84 2.36
CA ASP A 101 24.86 5.53 3.59
C ASP A 101 23.99 6.68 4.11
N LYS A 102 23.30 6.33 5.21
CA LYS A 102 22.89 7.16 6.35
C LYS A 102 21.83 8.25 6.13
N ARG A 103 20.59 7.85 6.42
CA ARG A 103 19.59 8.75 7.01
C ARG A 103 19.65 8.63 8.53
N ASP A 104 20.63 9.29 9.13
CA ASP A 104 20.79 9.32 10.57
C ASP A 104 19.84 10.34 11.24
N LYS A 105 18.71 9.78 11.69
CA LYS A 105 17.97 10.05 12.93
C LYS A 105 17.14 11.33 13.07
N PHE A 106 15.81 11.14 13.02
CA PHE A 106 14.81 11.96 13.73
C PHE A 106 13.81 11.17 14.62
N PHE A 107 14.09 9.88 14.90
CA PHE A 107 13.51 9.13 16.03
C PHE A 107 11.93 9.02 16.00
N PRO A 108 11.21 8.54 17.03
CA PRO A 108 10.09 7.56 17.04
C PRO A 108 8.75 7.88 16.33
N PHE A 109 8.66 8.88 15.46
CA PHE A 109 7.40 9.32 14.84
C PHE A 109 6.85 8.40 13.74
N LEU A 110 7.74 7.67 13.08
CA LEU A 110 7.44 6.70 12.02
C LEU A 110 7.22 5.28 12.60
N GLY A 111 7.51 5.08 13.89
CA GLY A 111 7.59 3.78 14.58
C GLY A 111 6.28 2.98 14.70
N PHE A 112 5.12 3.61 14.48
CA PHE A 112 3.82 2.92 14.50
C PHE A 112 3.47 2.30 13.13
N CYS A 113 3.70 3.02 12.02
CA CYS A 113 3.54 2.49 10.65
C CYS A 113 4.71 1.59 10.20
N LEU A 114 5.84 1.62 10.93
CA LEU A 114 7.07 0.91 10.56
C LEU A 114 7.21 -0.48 11.18
N SER A 115 6.42 -0.89 12.17
CA SER A 115 6.76 -2.10 12.92
C SER A 115 6.76 -3.36 12.03
N ASP A 116 5.78 -3.46 11.12
CA ASP A 116 5.69 -4.53 10.11
C ASP A 116 6.73 -4.39 8.99
N ASP A 117 6.84 -3.22 8.38
CA ASP A 117 7.79 -3.02 7.28
C ASP A 117 9.24 -3.12 7.75
N ILE A 118 9.55 -2.68 8.97
CA ILE A 118 10.84 -2.91 9.63
C ILE A 118 11.02 -4.39 9.94
N GLN A 119 10.00 -5.09 10.44
CA GLN A 119 10.11 -6.52 10.72
C GLN A 119 10.39 -7.31 9.44
N LYS A 120 9.67 -7.01 8.35
CA LYS A 120 9.88 -7.61 7.02
C LYS A 120 11.22 -7.19 6.42
N TYR A 121 11.65 -5.96 6.63
CA TYR A 121 12.96 -5.45 6.20
C TYR A 121 14.12 -6.11 6.95
N ARG A 122 14.03 -6.17 8.29
CA ARG A 122 15.00 -6.87 9.15
C ARG A 122 15.06 -8.35 8.81
N PHE A 123 13.92 -9.00 8.57
CA PHE A 123 13.87 -10.37 8.10
C PHE A 123 14.59 -10.55 6.76
N LYS A 124 14.38 -9.62 5.82
CA LYS A 124 15.09 -9.61 4.53
C LYS A 124 16.57 -9.21 4.62
N GLN A 125 17.06 -8.70 5.74
CA GLN A 125 18.45 -8.27 5.93
C GLN A 125 19.22 -9.08 6.97
N GLY A 126 18.55 -9.96 7.70
CA GLY A 126 19.15 -10.77 8.75
C GLY A 126 20.10 -11.86 8.22
N PRO A 127 21.04 -12.32 9.06
CA PRO A 127 21.88 -13.48 8.77
C PRO A 127 21.00 -14.76 8.76
N GLY A 128 21.01 -15.52 7.66
CA GLY A 128 20.16 -16.71 7.48
C GLY A 128 19.23 -16.69 6.24
N LYS A 129 19.54 -15.91 5.20
CA LYS A 129 18.79 -15.86 3.94
C LYS A 129 18.79 -17.20 3.21
N GLU A 130 17.76 -18.00 3.41
CA GLU A 130 17.42 -19.04 2.45
C GLU A 130 16.45 -18.48 1.40
N PRO A 131 16.76 -18.64 0.10
CA PRO A 131 15.82 -18.30 -0.97
C PRO A 131 14.48 -19.02 -0.75
N GLY A 132 13.41 -18.25 -0.48
CA GLY A 132 12.08 -18.81 -0.24
C GLY A 132 11.63 -18.81 1.22
N ALA A 133 12.46 -18.34 2.16
CA ALA A 133 12.06 -18.20 3.56
C ALA A 133 10.78 -17.35 3.72
N VAL A 134 9.98 -17.73 4.71
CA VAL A 134 8.68 -17.11 5.04
C VAL A 134 8.87 -16.31 6.31
N CYS A 135 8.36 -15.07 6.32
CA CYS A 135 8.38 -14.25 7.53
C CYS A 135 7.12 -14.58 8.33
N ASP A 136 7.26 -15.36 9.38
CA ASP A 136 6.20 -15.85 10.26
C ASP A 136 6.39 -15.38 11.72
N VAL A 137 7.12 -14.29 11.92
CA VAL A 137 7.46 -13.75 13.24
C VAL A 137 6.66 -12.48 13.54
N GLY A 138 6.31 -12.29 14.82
CA GLY A 138 5.61 -11.10 15.31
C GLY A 138 4.23 -10.90 14.68
N PHE A 139 4.01 -9.75 14.05
CA PHE A 139 2.73 -9.41 13.44
C PHE A 139 2.41 -10.28 12.22
N PHE A 140 3.43 -10.71 11.50
CA PHE A 140 3.27 -11.63 10.37
C PHE A 140 2.82 -13.03 10.83
N ASN A 141 2.99 -13.38 12.11
CA ASN A 141 2.40 -14.61 12.66
C ASN A 141 0.89 -14.48 12.88
N TRP A 142 0.37 -13.25 13.02
CA TRP A 142 -1.04 -13.00 13.34
C TRP A 142 -1.86 -12.62 12.11
N SER A 143 -1.24 -12.00 11.11
CA SER A 143 -1.87 -11.63 9.84
C SER A 143 -0.82 -11.64 8.73
N ARG A 144 -1.21 -11.99 7.51
CA ARG A 144 -0.31 -11.92 6.34
C ARG A 144 -0.04 -10.49 5.91
N HIS A 145 -1.01 -9.61 6.12
CA HIS A 145 -0.96 -8.19 5.75
C HIS A 145 -1.34 -7.29 6.94
N PRO A 146 -0.55 -7.31 8.03
CA PRO A 146 -0.82 -6.49 9.22
C PRO A 146 -0.75 -4.99 8.90
N ASN A 147 0.09 -4.62 7.94
CA ASN A 147 0.21 -3.27 7.40
C ASN A 147 -1.10 -2.77 6.76
N TYR A 148 -1.78 -3.60 5.97
CA TYR A 148 -3.06 -3.24 5.34
C TYR A 148 -4.19 -3.12 6.35
N PHE A 149 -4.20 -3.99 7.37
CA PHE A 149 -5.14 -3.86 8.46
C PHE A 149 -4.93 -2.55 9.23
N GLY A 150 -3.68 -2.19 9.54
CA GLY A 150 -3.33 -0.93 10.16
C GLY A 150 -3.78 0.27 9.33
N GLU A 151 -3.58 0.22 8.02
CA GLU A 151 -4.04 1.27 7.10
C GLU A 151 -5.57 1.46 7.15
N ILE A 152 -6.35 0.37 7.07
CA ILE A 152 -7.82 0.43 7.17
C ILE A 152 -8.26 1.01 8.52
N MET A 153 -7.64 0.57 9.63
CA MET A 153 -7.95 1.07 10.96
C MET A 153 -7.70 2.58 11.10
N VAL A 154 -6.60 3.09 10.54
CA VAL A 154 -6.31 4.52 10.52
C VAL A 154 -7.36 5.28 9.71
N GLN A 155 -7.73 4.77 8.53
CA GLN A 155 -8.74 5.42 7.69
C GLN A 155 -10.11 5.48 8.37
N VAL A 156 -10.56 4.38 9.00
CA VAL A 156 -11.79 4.35 9.79
C VAL A 156 -11.73 5.32 10.96
N SER A 157 -10.59 5.41 11.64
CA SER A 157 -10.40 6.35 12.77
C SER A 157 -10.54 7.81 12.32
N ILE A 158 -9.95 8.16 11.17
CA ILE A 158 -10.07 9.51 10.59
C ILE A 158 -11.53 9.82 10.26
N TYR A 159 -12.26 8.86 9.69
CA TYR A 159 -13.69 9.01 9.42
C TYR A 159 -14.49 9.25 10.70
N ILE A 160 -14.28 8.44 11.75
CA ILE A 160 -14.96 8.61 13.04
C ILE A 160 -14.69 10.00 13.60
N ILE A 161 -13.44 10.47 13.60
CA ILE A 161 -13.08 11.83 14.04
C ILE A 161 -13.80 12.89 13.22
N ALA A 162 -13.87 12.72 11.89
CA ALA A 162 -14.53 13.67 11.00
C ALA A 162 -16.05 13.74 11.23
N VAL A 163 -16.73 12.60 11.41
CA VAL A 163 -18.19 12.56 11.58
C VAL A 163 -18.64 12.95 13.00
N THR A 164 -17.74 12.87 13.98
CA THR A 164 -18.02 13.15 15.40
C THR A 164 -18.78 14.47 15.65
N PRO A 165 -18.40 15.63 15.09
CA PRO A 165 -19.12 16.90 15.27
C PRO A 165 -20.54 16.89 14.69
N ALA A 166 -20.79 16.11 13.63
CA ALA A 166 -22.13 15.93 13.08
C ALA A 166 -22.98 15.03 14.01
N SER A 167 -22.37 14.00 14.59
CA SER A 167 -23.06 13.08 15.50
C SER A 167 -23.47 13.72 16.83
N TYR A 168 -22.68 14.66 17.36
CA TYR A 168 -23.00 15.38 18.59
C TYR A 168 -23.93 16.58 18.40
N GLY A 169 -24.43 16.81 17.18
CA GLY A 169 -25.32 17.95 16.89
C GLY A 169 -24.63 19.31 16.91
N THR A 170 -23.29 19.35 16.97
CA THR A 170 -22.51 20.60 16.90
C THR A 170 -22.67 21.27 15.54
N VAL A 171 -22.92 20.49 14.49
CA VAL A 171 -23.18 20.97 13.13
C VAL A 171 -24.69 20.88 12.86
N PRO A 172 -25.36 21.98 12.43
CA PRO A 172 -26.79 21.98 12.17
C PRO A 172 -27.22 20.90 11.18
N SER A 173 -28.19 20.08 11.58
CA SER A 173 -28.81 19.06 10.74
C SER A 173 -29.48 19.74 9.53
N GLY A 174 -29.07 19.35 8.32
CA GLY A 174 -29.51 19.97 7.07
C GLY A 174 -28.53 20.98 6.44
N SER A 175 -27.42 21.30 7.12
CA SER A 175 -26.33 22.05 6.49
C SER A 175 -25.51 21.18 5.52
N GLY A 176 -24.94 21.77 4.47
CA GLY A 176 -24.03 21.03 3.58
C GLY A 176 -22.77 20.51 4.28
N ALA A 177 -22.32 21.17 5.35
CA ALA A 177 -21.24 20.66 6.20
C ALA A 177 -21.64 19.35 6.89
N TYR A 178 -22.86 19.25 7.42
CA TYR A 178 -23.39 18.00 7.98
C TYR A 178 -23.38 16.87 6.94
N ALA A 179 -23.90 17.14 5.74
CA ALA A 179 -23.90 16.17 4.65
C ALA A 179 -22.47 15.74 4.24
N ALA A 180 -21.53 16.69 4.14
CA ALA A 180 -20.15 16.41 3.77
C ALA A 180 -19.41 15.55 4.80
N LEU A 181 -19.65 15.77 6.10
CA LEU A 181 -19.04 14.96 7.16
C LEU A 181 -19.49 13.49 7.09
N TYR A 182 -20.78 13.23 6.83
CA TYR A 182 -21.25 11.85 6.60
C TYR A 182 -20.75 11.29 5.27
N ALA A 183 -20.76 12.07 4.19
CA ALA A 183 -20.28 11.67 2.87
C ALA A 183 -18.77 11.31 2.85
N SER A 184 -17.99 11.78 3.83
CA SER A 184 -16.58 11.40 3.98
C SER A 184 -16.37 9.89 4.17
N CYS A 185 -17.41 9.12 4.52
CA CYS A 185 -17.36 7.65 4.56
C CYS A 185 -16.98 7.04 3.20
N VAL A 186 -17.37 7.69 2.10
CA VAL A 186 -17.08 7.25 0.73
C VAL A 186 -15.58 7.11 0.53
N GLY A 187 -14.77 8.00 1.13
CA GLY A 187 -13.31 7.98 1.01
C GLY A 187 -12.69 6.69 1.55
N PHE A 188 -12.94 6.33 2.81
CA PHE A 188 -12.33 5.13 3.39
C PHE A 188 -12.91 3.84 2.79
N ILE A 189 -14.21 3.81 2.46
CA ILE A 189 -14.83 2.66 1.77
C ILE A 189 -14.18 2.44 0.41
N PHE A 190 -13.98 3.52 -0.35
CA PHE A 190 -13.35 3.47 -1.66
C PHE A 190 -11.89 2.99 -1.57
N LEU A 191 -11.08 3.58 -0.68
CA LEU A 191 -9.69 3.18 -0.48
C LEU A 191 -9.57 1.72 0.00
N THR A 192 -10.42 1.31 0.96
CA THR A 192 -10.47 -0.08 1.44
C THR A 192 -10.84 -1.05 0.31
N THR A 193 -11.79 -0.67 -0.56
CA THR A 193 -12.19 -1.46 -1.72
C THR A 193 -11.05 -1.60 -2.73
N LEU A 194 -10.34 -0.52 -3.04
CA LEU A 194 -9.17 -0.57 -3.93
C LEU A 194 -8.07 -1.47 -3.36
N LEU A 195 -7.80 -1.36 -2.06
CA LEU A 195 -6.78 -2.15 -1.38
C LEU A 195 -7.14 -3.65 -1.39
N MET A 196 -8.41 -3.99 -1.15
CA MET A 196 -8.84 -5.39 -1.12
C MET A 196 -8.95 -5.99 -2.52
N PHE A 197 -9.48 -5.27 -3.51
CA PHE A 197 -9.90 -5.89 -4.78
C PHE A 197 -9.05 -5.50 -5.99
N VAL A 198 -8.33 -4.38 -5.97
CA VAL A 198 -7.64 -3.86 -7.17
C VAL A 198 -6.14 -3.96 -7.05
N SER A 199 -5.53 -3.34 -6.02
CA SER A 199 -4.09 -3.10 -5.99
C SER A 199 -3.33 -3.71 -4.82
N GLY A 200 -4.00 -3.99 -3.70
CA GLY A 200 -3.32 -4.43 -2.48
C GLY A 200 -3.21 -5.95 -2.39
N LEU A 201 -4.28 -6.61 -1.93
CA LEU A 201 -4.29 -8.03 -1.60
C LEU A 201 -4.25 -8.94 -2.82
N THR A 202 -5.02 -8.60 -3.87
CA THR A 202 -5.12 -9.40 -5.11
C THR A 202 -3.78 -9.56 -5.81
N LEU A 203 -2.96 -8.52 -5.83
CA LEU A 203 -1.65 -8.53 -6.48
C LEU A 203 -0.57 -9.25 -5.66
N GLN A 204 -0.72 -9.31 -4.33
CA GLN A 204 0.31 -9.89 -3.47
C GLN A 204 0.07 -11.37 -3.14
N GLU A 205 -1.18 -11.77 -2.90
CA GLU A 205 -1.49 -13.13 -2.45
C GLU A 205 -1.32 -14.15 -3.58
N ARG A 206 -2.19 -14.11 -4.58
CA ARG A 206 -2.22 -15.14 -5.63
C ARG A 206 -0.99 -15.08 -6.55
N PRO A 207 -0.57 -13.92 -7.09
CA PRO A 207 0.65 -13.84 -7.90
C PRO A 207 1.93 -14.12 -7.09
N GLY A 208 1.97 -13.71 -5.82
CA GLY A 208 3.09 -13.98 -4.93
C GLY A 208 3.25 -15.47 -4.64
N ALA A 209 2.14 -16.16 -4.36
CA ALA A 209 2.11 -17.62 -4.18
C ALA A 209 2.48 -18.36 -5.47
N LYS A 210 1.90 -17.97 -6.62
CA LYS A 210 2.24 -18.52 -7.93
C LYS A 210 3.74 -18.48 -8.19
N LYS A 211 4.36 -17.31 -8.00
CA LYS A 211 5.80 -17.11 -8.22
C LYS A 211 6.68 -17.95 -7.28
N ARG A 212 6.25 -18.20 -6.04
CA ARG A 212 6.97 -19.07 -5.11
C ARG A 212 6.84 -20.55 -5.49
N TYR A 213 5.63 -20.97 -5.88
CA TYR A 213 5.36 -22.33 -6.33
C TYR A 213 6.17 -22.68 -7.58
N GLU A 214 6.12 -21.83 -8.61
CA GLU A 214 6.78 -22.08 -9.90
C GLU A 214 8.31 -22.11 -9.81
N LYS A 215 8.88 -21.36 -8.86
CA LYS A 215 10.33 -21.38 -8.60
C LYS A 215 10.78 -22.58 -7.76
N GLY A 216 9.86 -23.32 -7.13
CA GLY A 216 10.21 -24.42 -6.22
C GLY A 216 10.83 -23.97 -4.89
N ASN A 217 10.81 -22.67 -4.57
CA ASN A 217 11.50 -22.14 -3.39
C ASN A 217 10.60 -22.15 -2.15
N GLY A 218 10.75 -23.17 -1.29
CA GLY A 218 10.14 -23.20 0.04
C GLY A 218 8.60 -23.26 0.02
N TRP A 219 8.00 -23.84 -1.02
CA TRP A 219 6.54 -23.88 -1.19
C TRP A 219 5.81 -24.51 0.00
N HIS A 220 6.27 -25.66 0.50
CA HIS A 220 5.60 -26.35 1.61
C HIS A 220 5.50 -25.50 2.88
N ALA A 221 6.55 -24.74 3.22
CA ALA A 221 6.53 -23.83 4.36
C ALA A 221 5.58 -22.64 4.11
N TYR A 222 5.55 -22.12 2.88
CA TYR A 222 4.68 -21.01 2.52
C TYR A 222 3.21 -21.41 2.43
N GLU A 223 2.89 -22.59 1.92
CA GLU A 223 1.54 -23.15 1.91
C GLU A 223 0.99 -23.32 3.33
N LYS A 224 1.80 -23.87 4.24
CA LYS A 224 1.46 -23.97 5.66
C LYS A 224 1.14 -22.59 6.24
N TYR A 225 1.98 -21.59 5.96
CA TYR A 225 1.76 -20.21 6.40
C TYR A 225 0.45 -19.61 5.84
N LEU A 226 0.11 -19.85 4.57
CA LEU A 226 -1.17 -19.39 3.99
C LEU A 226 -2.38 -20.01 4.70
N GLN A 227 -2.28 -21.26 5.18
CA GLN A 227 -3.37 -21.95 5.86
C GLN A 227 -3.51 -21.59 7.35
N GLU A 228 -2.39 -21.30 8.01
CA GLU A 228 -2.31 -21.07 9.46
C GLU A 228 -2.44 -19.58 9.83
N THR A 229 -2.15 -18.67 8.90
CA THR A 229 -2.17 -17.22 9.16
C THR A 229 -3.37 -16.55 8.50
N SER A 230 -4.04 -15.65 9.22
CA SER A 230 -5.14 -14.86 8.66
C SER A 230 -4.66 -13.92 7.57
N ILE A 231 -5.53 -13.50 6.65
CA ILE A 231 -5.14 -12.61 5.54
C ILE A 231 -4.99 -11.16 5.99
N LEU A 232 -5.97 -10.64 6.71
CA LEU A 232 -6.09 -9.22 7.02
C LEU A 232 -6.30 -9.00 8.52
N ILE A 233 -7.40 -9.50 9.09
CA ILE A 233 -7.74 -9.31 10.50
C ILE A 233 -6.77 -10.13 11.38
N PRO A 234 -5.98 -9.51 12.27
CA PRO A 234 -5.02 -10.22 13.11
C PRO A 234 -5.71 -11.27 13.99
N MET A 235 -5.31 -12.53 13.86
CA MET A 235 -5.81 -13.63 14.67
C MET A 235 -4.68 -14.62 15.01
N PRO A 236 -4.68 -15.20 16.23
CA PRO A 236 -3.74 -16.25 16.58
C PRO A 236 -3.87 -17.48 15.64
N PRO A 237 -2.74 -18.08 15.17
CA PRO A 237 -2.77 -19.25 14.29
C PRO A 237 -3.54 -20.44 14.82
N ALA A 238 -3.50 -20.64 16.15
CA ALA A 238 -4.23 -21.71 16.83
C ALA A 238 -5.75 -21.62 16.64
N ILE A 239 -6.28 -20.40 16.52
CA ILE A 239 -7.70 -20.14 16.27
C ILE A 239 -7.97 -20.27 14.77
N TRP A 240 -7.18 -19.58 13.95
CA TRP A 240 -7.37 -19.54 12.50
C TRP A 240 -7.36 -20.93 11.87
N LYS A 241 -6.45 -21.82 12.30
CA LYS A 241 -6.37 -23.20 11.80
C LYS A 241 -7.65 -24.01 12.02
N ARG A 242 -8.39 -23.74 13.10
CA ARG A 242 -9.60 -24.48 13.49
C ARG A 242 -10.88 -23.94 12.85
N LEU A 243 -10.83 -22.76 12.23
CA LEU A 243 -12.01 -22.13 11.64
C LEU A 243 -12.44 -22.84 10.36
N PRO A 244 -13.75 -23.08 10.15
CA PRO A 244 -14.25 -23.61 8.90
C PRO A 244 -14.02 -22.59 7.77
N THR A 245 -13.85 -23.09 6.54
CA THR A 245 -13.55 -22.27 5.36
C THR A 245 -14.58 -21.17 5.11
N ILE A 246 -15.85 -21.41 5.46
CA ILE A 246 -16.93 -20.40 5.33
C ILE A 246 -16.63 -19.17 6.20
N VAL A 247 -16.17 -19.38 7.43
CA VAL A 247 -15.86 -18.27 8.36
C VAL A 247 -14.61 -17.53 7.89
N LYS A 248 -13.58 -18.24 7.42
CA LYS A 248 -12.38 -17.62 6.83
C LYS A 248 -12.74 -16.73 5.63
N ARG A 249 -13.62 -17.20 4.75
CA ARG A 249 -14.05 -16.49 3.54
C ARG A 249 -14.97 -15.31 3.78
N THR A 250 -15.71 -15.31 4.90
CA THR A 250 -16.69 -14.26 5.22
C THR A 250 -16.13 -13.27 6.24
N VAL A 251 -15.99 -13.70 7.49
CA VAL A 251 -15.49 -12.87 8.59
C VAL A 251 -14.01 -12.57 8.43
N GLY A 252 -13.24 -13.57 8.00
CA GLY A 252 -11.81 -13.42 7.79
C GLY A 252 -11.40 -12.68 6.52
N LEU A 253 -12.36 -12.31 5.66
CA LEU A 253 -12.15 -11.65 4.37
C LEU A 253 -11.19 -12.40 3.43
N GLU A 254 -11.06 -13.72 3.58
CA GLU A 254 -10.26 -14.57 2.71
C GLU A 254 -11.06 -14.96 1.45
N PHE A 255 -11.36 -13.99 0.60
CA PHE A 255 -12.12 -14.25 -0.63
C PHE A 255 -11.42 -15.29 -1.53
N PRO A 256 -12.17 -16.11 -2.29
CA PRO A 256 -11.60 -17.10 -3.20
C PRO A 256 -10.60 -16.53 -4.22
N ILE A 257 -10.69 -15.23 -4.52
CA ILE A 257 -9.81 -14.53 -5.46
C ILE A 257 -8.35 -14.52 -4.98
N TYR A 258 -8.12 -14.60 -3.66
CA TYR A 258 -6.79 -14.59 -3.05
C TYR A 258 -6.17 -15.98 -2.98
N VAL A 259 -6.99 -17.03 -3.00
CA VAL A 259 -6.53 -18.41 -2.79
C VAL A 259 -5.81 -18.89 -4.05
N PHE A 260 -4.54 -19.26 -3.87
CA PHE A 260 -3.78 -19.94 -4.90
C PHE A 260 -4.04 -21.45 -4.85
N ASP A 261 -4.22 -22.05 -6.02
CA ASP A 261 -4.48 -23.47 -6.21
C ASP A 261 -3.48 -23.91 -7.30
N PRO A 262 -2.45 -24.69 -6.95
CA PRO A 262 -1.43 -25.09 -7.90
C PRO A 262 -2.00 -25.77 -9.15
N ALA A 263 -3.05 -26.59 -9.00
CA ALA A 263 -3.64 -27.34 -10.11
C ALA A 263 -4.36 -26.44 -11.11
N LYS A 264 -4.87 -25.29 -10.66
CA LYS A 264 -5.65 -24.35 -11.49
C LYS A 264 -4.84 -23.15 -11.96
N HIS A 265 -3.81 -22.75 -11.21
CA HIS A 265 -3.21 -21.43 -11.34
C HIS A 265 -1.71 -21.44 -11.67
N ALA A 266 -1.01 -22.57 -11.46
CA ALA A 266 0.39 -22.70 -11.82
C ALA A 266 0.55 -22.96 -13.33
N ASP A 267 1.63 -22.44 -13.91
CA ASP A 267 2.06 -22.80 -15.25
C ASP A 267 2.90 -24.11 -15.18
N PRO A 268 2.38 -25.23 -15.72
CA PRO A 268 3.07 -26.51 -15.63
C PRO A 268 4.39 -26.53 -16.40
N ASP A 269 4.54 -25.71 -17.45
CA ASP A 269 5.76 -25.68 -18.26
C ASP A 269 6.84 -24.87 -17.56
N ALA A 270 6.47 -23.76 -16.91
CA ALA A 270 7.39 -23.01 -16.04
C ALA A 270 7.92 -23.86 -14.87
N VAL A 271 7.08 -24.70 -14.26
CA VAL A 271 7.49 -25.63 -13.20
C VAL A 271 8.48 -26.67 -13.71
N LYS A 272 8.20 -27.28 -14.87
CA LYS A 272 9.08 -28.29 -15.48
C LYS A 272 10.44 -27.70 -15.84
N GLN A 273 10.46 -26.48 -16.41
CA GLN A 273 11.69 -25.80 -16.81
C GLN A 273 12.58 -25.50 -15.60
N ASN A 274 12.03 -24.90 -14.53
CA ASN A 274 12.79 -24.64 -13.31
C ASN A 274 13.33 -25.93 -12.67
N ARG A 275 12.54 -27.02 -12.70
CA ARG A 275 12.97 -28.32 -12.15
C ARG A 275 14.09 -28.95 -12.97
N ALA A 276 14.06 -28.80 -14.30
CA ALA A 276 15.13 -29.24 -15.18
C ALA A 276 16.43 -28.43 -14.99
N GLU A 277 16.32 -27.11 -14.80
CA GLU A 277 17.45 -26.22 -14.50
C GLU A 277 18.10 -26.53 -13.13
N GLN A 278 17.29 -26.83 -12.10
CA GLN A 278 17.79 -27.27 -10.79
C GLN A 278 18.51 -28.62 -10.88
N GLY A 279 17.92 -29.61 -11.55
CA GLY A 279 18.56 -30.92 -11.73
C GLY A 279 19.87 -30.86 -12.51
N ARG A 280 19.97 -29.95 -13.49
CA ARG A 280 21.21 -29.72 -14.25
C ARG A 280 22.30 -29.04 -13.40
N SER A 281 21.91 -28.09 -12.56
CA SER A 281 22.82 -27.40 -11.64
C SER A 281 23.38 -28.34 -10.56
N GLU A 282 22.58 -29.30 -10.08
CA GLU A 282 23.04 -30.32 -9.12
C GLU A 282 23.97 -31.34 -9.79
N SER A 283 23.69 -31.77 -11.03
CA SER A 283 24.58 -32.68 -11.76
C SER A 283 25.93 -32.04 -12.10
N ASP A 284 25.95 -30.75 -12.44
CA ASP A 284 27.19 -30.01 -12.71
C ASP A 284 27.99 -29.76 -11.42
N ALA A 285 27.33 -29.66 -10.26
CA ALA A 285 27.98 -29.51 -8.96
C ALA A 285 28.58 -30.83 -8.42
N ASP A 286 27.96 -31.98 -8.69
CA ASP A 286 28.46 -33.30 -8.25
C ASP A 286 29.59 -33.82 -9.18
N GLY A 287 29.56 -33.47 -10.47
CA GLY A 287 30.62 -33.78 -11.42
C GLY A 287 31.97 -33.08 -11.18
N ASN A 288 32.01 -32.10 -10.26
CA ASN A 288 33.22 -31.32 -9.95
C ASN A 288 33.79 -31.61 -8.54
N ARG A 289 33.34 -32.69 -7.88
CA ARG A 289 33.98 -33.19 -6.66
C ARG A 289 35.23 -33.98 -7.05
N PRO A 290 36.45 -33.55 -6.68
CA PRO A 290 37.64 -34.36 -6.89
C PRO A 290 37.48 -35.65 -6.09
N SER A 291 37.53 -36.79 -6.77
CA SER A 291 37.59 -38.11 -6.17
C SER A 291 38.73 -38.13 -5.15
N SER A 292 38.41 -38.23 -3.86
CA SER A 292 39.40 -38.50 -2.82
C SER A 292 40.07 -39.83 -3.15
N GLU A 293 41.35 -39.77 -3.53
CA GLU A 293 42.20 -40.94 -3.74
C GLU A 293 42.18 -41.85 -2.51
N PRO A 294 42.17 -43.19 -2.69
CA PRO A 294 42.31 -44.11 -1.58
C PRO A 294 43.74 -43.99 -1.04
N LEU A 295 43.88 -43.63 0.24
CA LEU A 295 45.14 -43.66 0.96
C LEU A 295 45.64 -45.11 1.04
N THR A 296 46.54 -45.49 0.13
CA THR A 296 47.46 -46.61 0.33
C THR A 296 48.56 -46.19 1.29
N GLN A 297 48.58 -46.80 2.48
CA GLN A 297 49.77 -47.38 3.12
C GLN A 297 49.36 -48.26 4.30
#